data_AF-A0A8T2JLB2-F1
#
_entry.id   AF-A0A8T2JLB2-F1
#
_cell.length_a   1.000
_cell.length_b   1.000
_cell.length_c   1.000
_cell.angle_alpha   90.00
_cell.angle_beta   90.00
_cell.angle_gamma   90.00
#
_symmetry.space_group_name_H-M   'P 1'
#
loop_
_entity.id
_entity.type
_entity.pdbx_description
1 polymer ?
#
loop_
_entity_poly.entity_id
_entity_poly.type
_entity_poly.pdbx_seq_one_letter_code
_entity_poly.pdbx_strand_id
1 'polypeptide(L)'
;MEEISSQCAPEVFQISFVFPNGDRYEGECTRSSLGSLERNGIGVHKGLDGVIYTGSWKNDKMNGTGKLELPSGAAYEGEFTNNMFQGKGIYIFPNGARYIGNFNYNKFICEEL
;
A
#
# COMPACT_ATOMS: atom_id res chain seq x y z
N MET A 1 21.35 26.66 26.53
CA MET A 1 20.31 26.81 25.50
C MET A 1 20.16 25.45 24.86
N GLU A 2 19.16 24.69 25.28
CA GLU A 2 18.85 23.37 24.71
C GLU A 2 17.79 23.59 23.63
N GLU A 3 18.12 23.26 22.39
CA GLU A 3 17.15 23.20 21.30
C GLU A 3 16.21 22.03 21.57
N ILE A 4 14.97 22.34 21.90
CA ILE A 4 13.92 21.33 22.02
C ILE A 4 13.48 20.99 20.60
N SER A 5 14.16 20.01 19.99
CA SER A 5 13.68 19.31 18.79
C SER A 5 12.44 18.51 19.18
N SER A 6 11.31 19.20 19.38
CA SER A 6 9.99 18.59 19.42
C SER A 6 9.64 18.21 17.99
N GLN A 7 10.05 17.00 17.58
CA GLN A 7 9.47 16.38 16.40
C GLN A 7 8.02 16.02 16.78
N CYS A 8 7.10 16.98 16.57
CA CYS A 8 5.68 16.67 16.56
C CYS A 8 5.45 15.54 15.57
N ALA A 9 4.69 14.52 15.99
CA ALA A 9 4.21 13.50 15.07
C ALA A 9 3.55 14.19 13.86
N PRO A 10 3.76 13.68 12.63
CA PRO A 10 3.18 14.30 11.47
C PRO A 10 1.65 14.36 11.62
N GLU A 11 1.08 15.53 11.32
CA GLU A 11 -0.37 15.72 11.34
C GLU A 11 -1.03 14.77 10.32
N VAL A 12 -2.01 13.99 10.80
CA VAL A 12 -2.74 13.01 9.98
C VAL A 12 -4.07 13.61 9.56
N PHE A 13 -4.35 13.55 8.26
CA PHE A 13 -5.58 14.02 7.63
C PHE A 13 -6.36 12.84 7.06
N GLN A 14 -7.67 12.80 7.27
CA GLN A 14 -8.57 11.89 6.57
C GLN A 14 -9.09 12.60 5.33
N ILE A 15 -8.84 12.04 4.14
CA ILE A 15 -9.20 12.66 2.88
C ILE A 15 -9.97 11.71 1.96
N SER A 16 -10.77 12.30 1.07
CA SER A 16 -11.22 11.65 -0.17
C SER A 16 -10.77 12.52 -1.33
N PHE A 17 -9.94 11.96 -2.21
CA PHE A 17 -9.33 12.67 -3.33
C PHE A 17 -9.56 11.92 -4.64
N VAL A 18 -9.77 12.69 -5.72
CA VAL A 18 -9.77 12.18 -7.09
C VAL A 18 -8.55 12.76 -7.79
N PHE A 19 -7.65 11.89 -8.22
CA PHE A 19 -6.44 12.28 -8.92
C PHE A 19 -6.76 12.80 -10.33
N PRO A 20 -5.87 13.60 -10.96
CA PRO A 20 -6.07 14.07 -12.33
C PRO A 20 -6.24 12.96 -13.37
N ASN A 21 -5.70 11.76 -13.13
CA ASN A 21 -5.91 10.58 -13.96
C ASN A 21 -7.27 9.89 -13.71
N GLY A 22 -8.07 10.41 -12.77
CA GLY A 22 -9.39 9.91 -12.37
C GLY A 22 -9.37 8.84 -11.28
N ASP A 23 -8.19 8.39 -10.83
CA ASP A 23 -8.11 7.45 -9.71
C ASP A 23 -8.69 8.08 -8.44
N ARG A 24 -9.24 7.24 -7.56
CA ARG A 24 -9.80 7.70 -6.29
C ARG A 24 -8.99 7.17 -5.13
N TYR A 25 -8.74 8.00 -4.13
CA TYR A 25 -8.19 7.60 -2.84
C TYR A 25 -9.08 8.06 -1.70
N GLU A 26 -9.23 7.19 -0.71
CA GLU A 26 -9.91 7.46 0.55
C GLU A 26 -9.05 6.91 1.69
N GLY A 27 -8.62 7.78 2.61
CA GLY A 27 -7.84 7.34 3.75
C GLY A 27 -6.94 8.42 4.34
N GLU A 28 -5.93 7.95 5.05
CA GLU A 28 -4.98 8.76 5.80
C GLU A 28 -3.89 9.36 4.90
N CYS A 29 -3.63 10.65 5.10
CA CYS A 29 -2.50 11.36 4.52
C CYS A 29 -1.75 12.13 5.60
N THR A 30 -0.47 12.36 5.37
CA THR A 30 0.33 13.32 6.13
C THR A 30 0.90 14.36 5.18
N ARG A 31 1.26 15.52 5.72
CA ARG A 31 1.95 16.56 4.95
C ARG A 31 3.45 16.26 4.93
N SER A 32 4.02 16.17 3.74
CA SER A 32 5.46 16.08 3.52
C SER A 32 6.18 17.37 3.92
N SER A 33 7.51 17.33 4.05
CA SER A 33 8.34 18.50 4.30
C SER A 33 8.25 19.56 3.20
N LEU A 34 7.80 19.18 2.00
CA LEU A 34 7.59 20.08 0.86
C LEU A 34 6.18 20.70 0.84
N GLY A 35 5.32 20.38 1.81
CA GLY A 35 3.96 20.90 1.93
C GLY A 35 2.89 20.12 1.17
N SER A 36 3.29 19.16 0.33
CA SER A 36 2.36 18.25 -0.37
C SER A 36 1.78 17.21 0.57
N LEU A 37 0.51 16.84 0.37
CA LEU A 37 -0.10 15.69 1.03
C LEU A 37 0.38 14.39 0.37
N GLU A 38 0.78 13.43 1.18
CA GLU A 38 1.19 12.08 0.75
C GLU A 38 0.36 11.03 1.49
N ARG A 39 -0.04 9.96 0.80
CA ARG A 39 -0.74 8.82 1.42
C ARG A 39 0.17 8.16 2.45
N ASN A 40 -0.31 8.10 3.68
CA ASN A 40 0.41 7.57 4.83
C ASN A 40 -0.61 7.05 5.83
N GLY A 41 -0.44 5.82 6.32
CA GLY A 41 -1.43 5.16 7.18
C GLY A 41 -2.41 4.30 6.38
N ILE A 42 -3.65 4.15 6.84
CA ILE A 42 -4.61 3.24 6.21
C ILE A 42 -5.42 3.94 5.12
N GLY A 43 -5.60 3.30 3.96
CA GLY A 43 -6.49 3.81 2.93
C GLY A 43 -6.78 2.85 1.79
N VAL A 44 -7.74 3.26 0.97
CA VAL A 44 -8.22 2.56 -0.22
C VAL A 44 -7.90 3.39 -1.45
N HIS A 45 -7.20 2.81 -2.41
CA HIS A 45 -6.99 3.38 -3.73
C HIS A 45 -7.75 2.55 -4.77
N LYS A 46 -8.51 3.24 -5.63
CA LYS A 46 -9.25 2.65 -6.75
C LYS A 46 -8.75 3.30 -8.03
N GLY A 47 -7.99 2.54 -8.82
CA GLY A 47 -7.54 2.94 -10.14
C GLY A 47 -8.70 2.89 -11.14
N LEU A 48 -8.69 3.80 -12.13
CA LEU A 48 -9.64 3.71 -13.25
C LEU A 48 -9.42 2.47 -14.11
N ASP A 49 -8.22 1.89 -14.07
CA ASP A 49 -7.90 0.62 -14.69
C ASP A 49 -8.56 -0.59 -14.00
N GLY A 50 -9.21 -0.36 -12.85
CA GLY A 50 -9.89 -1.38 -12.04
C GLY A 50 -9.01 -2.01 -10.98
N VAL A 51 -7.75 -1.56 -10.83
CA VAL A 51 -6.88 -1.98 -9.72
C VAL A 51 -7.42 -1.40 -8.42
N ILE A 52 -7.54 -2.23 -7.38
CA ILE A 52 -7.96 -1.78 -6.05
C ILE A 52 -6.89 -2.18 -5.05
N TYR A 53 -6.39 -1.23 -4.29
CA TYR A 53 -5.56 -1.49 -3.12
C TYR A 53 -6.26 -1.04 -1.85
N THR A 54 -6.33 -1.92 -0.85
CA THR A 54 -6.79 -1.61 0.50
C THR A 54 -5.70 -1.99 1.48
N GLY A 55 -5.15 -1.03 2.22
CA GLY A 55 -4.11 -1.35 3.19
C GLY A 55 -3.31 -0.16 3.66
N SER A 56 -2.13 -0.48 4.15
CA SER A 56 -1.19 0.48 4.73
C SER A 56 -0.36 1.19 3.64
N TRP A 57 -0.19 2.49 3.81
CA TRP A 57 0.54 3.38 2.94
C TRP A 57 1.68 4.03 3.71
N LYS A 58 2.80 4.26 3.01
CA LYS A 58 3.91 5.06 3.49
C LYS A 58 4.55 5.82 2.34
N ASN A 59 4.59 7.14 2.43
CA ASN A 59 5.17 8.05 1.43
C ASN A 59 4.66 7.70 0.02
N ASP A 60 3.34 7.63 -0.15
CA ASP A 60 2.64 7.30 -1.39
C ASP A 60 2.91 5.89 -1.96
N LYS A 61 3.48 4.98 -1.17
CA LYS A 61 3.70 3.59 -1.55
C LYS A 61 2.90 2.64 -0.67
N MET A 62 2.38 1.57 -1.26
CA MET A 62 1.86 0.42 -0.52
C MET A 62 2.98 -0.12 0.37
N ASN A 63 2.74 -0.19 1.68
CA ASN A 63 3.76 -0.51 2.67
C ASN A 63 3.14 -1.04 3.95
N GLY A 64 3.61 -2.17 4.48
CA GLY A 64 2.92 -2.87 5.57
C GLY A 64 1.89 -3.85 5.03
N THR A 65 0.82 -4.13 5.75
CA THR A 65 -0.20 -5.11 5.32
C THR A 65 -1.22 -4.48 4.39
N GLY A 66 -1.67 -5.25 3.40
CA GLY A 66 -2.75 -4.84 2.51
C GLY A 66 -3.25 -5.93 1.59
N LYS A 67 -4.24 -5.58 0.79
CA LYS A 67 -4.84 -6.39 -0.27
C LYS A 67 -4.83 -5.61 -1.57
N LEU A 68 -4.21 -6.18 -2.60
CA LEU A 68 -4.21 -5.69 -3.98
C LEU A 68 -5.08 -6.60 -4.84
N GLU A 69 -6.07 -6.03 -5.51
CA GLU A 69 -6.99 -6.73 -6.41
C GLU A 69 -6.77 -6.19 -7.82
N LEU A 70 -6.59 -7.09 -8.78
CA LEU A 70 -6.35 -6.76 -10.18
C LEU A 70 -7.61 -7.03 -11.02
N PRO A 71 -7.84 -6.25 -12.10
CA PRO A 71 -8.97 -6.47 -13.02
C PRO A 71 -9.01 -7.87 -13.65
N SER A 72 -7.86 -8.53 -13.73
CA SER A 72 -7.75 -9.91 -14.21
C SER A 72 -8.40 -10.94 -13.30
N GLY A 73 -8.83 -10.55 -12.09
CA GLY A 73 -9.30 -11.46 -11.03
C GLY A 73 -8.18 -12.01 -10.15
N ALA A 74 -6.92 -11.69 -10.45
CA ALA A 74 -5.82 -11.98 -9.54
C ALA A 74 -5.88 -11.06 -8.30
N ALA A 75 -5.41 -11.57 -7.17
CA ALA A 75 -5.29 -10.78 -5.96
C ALA A 75 -4.05 -11.18 -5.14
N TYR A 76 -3.54 -10.26 -4.35
CA TYR A 76 -2.53 -10.52 -3.33
C TYR A 76 -2.97 -9.92 -2.00
N GLU A 77 -2.88 -10.71 -0.93
CA GLU A 77 -3.10 -10.27 0.44
C GLU A 77 -1.89 -10.64 1.28
N GLY A 78 -1.23 -9.66 1.89
CA GLY A 78 0.01 -9.90 2.63
C GLY A 78 0.79 -8.64 2.91
N GLU A 79 2.09 -8.80 3.14
CA GLU A 79 2.98 -7.68 3.41
C GLU A 79 3.47 -7.02 2.11
N PHE A 80 3.66 -5.71 2.18
CA PHE A 80 4.14 -4.85 1.12
C PHE A 80 5.34 -4.06 1.61
N THR A 81 6.32 -3.86 0.73
CA THR A 81 7.41 -2.90 0.94
C THR A 81 7.62 -2.14 -0.36
N ASN A 82 7.40 -0.83 -0.34
CA ASN A 82 7.61 0.06 -1.48
C ASN A 82 6.89 -0.43 -2.76
N ASN A 83 5.59 -0.71 -2.66
CA ASN A 83 4.75 -1.24 -3.75
C ASN A 83 5.00 -2.70 -4.15
N MET A 84 5.90 -3.40 -3.48
CA MET A 84 6.24 -4.79 -3.81
C MET A 84 5.71 -5.76 -2.75
N PHE A 85 5.21 -6.91 -3.18
CA PHE A 85 4.90 -8.02 -2.30
C PHE A 85 6.18 -8.48 -1.60
N GLN A 86 6.10 -8.61 -0.29
CA GLN A 86 7.21 -8.95 0.60
C GLN A 86 6.68 -9.86 1.71
N GLY A 87 7.56 -10.59 2.40
CA GLY A 87 7.19 -11.32 3.62
C GLY A 87 6.12 -12.38 3.37
N LYS A 88 5.23 -12.61 4.33
CA LYS A 88 4.18 -13.61 4.19
C LYS A 88 2.98 -13.05 3.42
N GLY A 89 2.42 -13.87 2.53
CA GLY A 89 1.23 -13.49 1.79
C GLY A 89 0.51 -14.66 1.12
N ILE A 90 -0.64 -14.33 0.55
CA ILE A 90 -1.48 -15.21 -0.26
C ILE A 90 -1.64 -14.54 -1.61
N TYR A 91 -1.20 -15.20 -2.66
CA TYR A 91 -1.50 -14.80 -4.04
C TYR A 91 -2.59 -15.70 -4.60
N ILE A 92 -3.67 -15.09 -5.07
CA ILE A 92 -4.80 -15.74 -5.72
C ILE A 92 -4.65 -15.49 -7.22
N PHE A 93 -4.52 -16.57 -7.98
CA PHE A 93 -4.44 -16.52 -9.44
C PHE A 93 -5.84 -16.28 -10.04
N PRO A 94 -5.94 -15.75 -11.27
CA PRO A 94 -7.23 -15.55 -11.95
C PRO A 94 -8.11 -16.80 -12.05
N ASN A 95 -7.49 -17.98 -12.10
CA ASN A 95 -8.20 -19.27 -12.12
C ASN A 95 -8.63 -19.77 -10.73
N GLY A 96 -8.42 -19.00 -9.67
CA GLY A 96 -8.75 -19.33 -8.29
C GLY A 96 -7.70 -20.17 -7.55
N ALA A 97 -6.63 -20.62 -8.22
CA ALA A 97 -5.50 -21.26 -7.55
C ALA A 97 -4.86 -20.31 -6.54
N ARG A 98 -4.19 -20.85 -5.53
CA ARG A 98 -3.60 -20.05 -4.45
C ARG A 98 -2.17 -20.48 -4.18
N TYR A 99 -1.28 -19.50 -4.06
CA TYR A 99 0.04 -19.68 -3.45
C TYR A 99 0.01 -19.03 -2.07
N ILE A 100 0.44 -19.77 -1.04
CA ILE A 100 0.56 -19.30 0.34
C ILE A 100 2.01 -19.52 0.73
N GLY A 101 2.73 -18.44 1.04
CA GLY A 101 4.15 -18.54 1.32
C GLY A 101 4.84 -17.20 1.47
N ASN A 102 6.17 -17.23 1.35
CA ASN A 102 7.01 -16.05 1.45
C ASN A 102 7.21 -15.40 0.07
N PHE A 103 7.29 -14.07 0.07
CA PHE A 103 7.50 -13.24 -1.11
C PHE A 103 8.73 -12.36 -0.91
N ASN A 104 9.50 -12.18 -1.97
CA ASN A 104 10.59 -11.22 -2.01
C ASN A 104 10.57 -10.49 -3.35
N TYR A 105 10.39 -9.17 -3.34
CA TYR A 105 10.35 -8.34 -4.54
C TYR A 105 9.39 -8.89 -5.62
N ASN A 106 8.12 -9.16 -5.25
CA ASN A 106 7.07 -9.72 -6.11
C ASN A 106 7.28 -11.17 -6.60
N LYS A 107 8.29 -11.89 -6.07
CA LYS A 107 8.55 -13.28 -6.44
C LYS A 107 8.17 -14.21 -5.30
N PHE A 108 7.52 -15.32 -5.65
CA PHE A 108 7.35 -16.45 -4.75
C PHE A 108 8.72 -16.98 -4.32
N ILE A 109 8.87 -17.28 -3.04
CA ILE A 109 10.04 -17.96 -2.50
C ILE A 109 9.66 -19.41 -2.23
N CYS A 110 10.27 -20.34 -2.96
CA CYS A 110 10.32 -21.72 -2.53
C CYS A 110 11.48 -21.85 -1.56
N GLU A 111 11.20 -22.14 -0.30
CA GLU A 111 12.23 -22.64 0.61
C GLU A 111 12.54 -24.07 0.17
N GLU A 112 13.71 -24.28 -0.44
CA GLU A 112 14.27 -25.63 -0.56
C GLU A 112 14.63 -26.08 0.86
N LEU A 113 14.02 -27.20 1.28
CA LEU A 113 14.39 -27.91 2.51
C LEU A 113 15.74 -28.61 2.35
#